data_AF-A0A936VN27-F1
#
_entry.id   AF-A0A936VN27-F1
#
_cell.length_a   1.000
_cell.length_b   1.000
_cell.length_c   1.000
_cell.angle_alpha   90.00
_cell.angle_beta   90.00
_cell.angle_gamma   90.00
#
_symmetry.space_group_name_H-M   'P 1'
#
loop_
_entity.id
_entity.type
_entity.pdbx_description
1 polymer ?
#
loop_
_entity_poly.entity_id
_entity_poly.type
_entity_poly.pdbx_seq_one_letter_code
_entity_poly.pdbx_strand_id
1 'polypeptide(L)'
;MTTASNTRPAPAEHWVRIPNGTRVRHRSEAYEGIIDGLTEIVSGTERNPDGKTQYRVKVEGGTRLLVSEQHLNVLIDTNQLVLVGRESELYRRSLTTRLRAVLPEDRFVAAIDKASASRQKSR
;
A
#
# COMPACT_ATOMS: atom_id res chain seq x y z
N MET A 1 -26.25 30.99 9.41
CA MET A 1 -25.14 30.36 10.16
C MET A 1 -24.95 28.96 9.61
N THR A 2 -23.87 28.71 8.86
CA THR A 2 -23.58 27.42 8.22
C THR A 2 -22.82 26.53 9.20
N THR A 3 -23.47 25.49 9.73
CA THR A 3 -22.81 24.43 10.48
C THR A 3 -22.19 23.44 9.49
N ALA A 4 -20.87 23.53 9.29
CA ALA A 4 -20.13 22.51 8.58
C ALA A 4 -20.11 21.24 9.44
N SER A 5 -20.92 20.24 9.07
CA SER A 5 -20.85 18.90 9.62
C SER A 5 -19.49 18.30 9.27
N ASN A 6 -18.58 18.29 10.25
CA ASN A 6 -17.30 17.59 10.17
C ASN A 6 -17.59 16.09 10.22
N THR A 7 -17.98 15.50 9.09
CA THR A 7 -18.17 14.07 8.94
C THR A 7 -16.78 13.43 8.91
N ARG A 8 -16.15 13.28 10.09
CA ARG A 8 -15.01 12.38 10.23
C ARG A 8 -15.56 10.98 9.96
N PRO A 9 -15.14 10.28 8.90
CA PRO A 9 -15.57 8.91 8.68
C PRO A 9 -15.24 8.11 9.93
N ALA A 10 -16.23 7.37 10.44
CA ALA A 10 -16.01 6.46 11.56
C ALA A 10 -14.86 5.49 11.17
N PRO A 11 -13.97 5.13 12.10
CA PRO A 11 -12.94 4.14 11.83
C PRO A 11 -13.59 2.90 11.22
N ALA A 12 -13.03 2.39 10.12
CA ALA A 12 -13.60 1.22 9.48
C ALA A 12 -13.57 0.05 10.48
N GLU A 13 -14.74 -0.44 10.86
CA GLU A 13 -14.92 -1.49 11.88
C GLU A 13 -14.15 -2.78 11.53
N HIS A 14 -13.73 -2.93 10.26
CA HIS A 14 -13.03 -4.10 9.71
C HIS A 14 -11.74 -3.74 8.95
N TRP A 15 -10.99 -2.74 9.39
CA TRP A 15 -9.71 -2.43 8.77
C TRP A 15 -8.67 -3.55 8.98
N VAL A 16 -8.15 -4.11 7.89
CA VAL A 16 -6.97 -4.99 7.91
C VAL A 16 -5.76 -4.22 7.43
N ARG A 17 -4.81 -4.00 8.35
CA ARG A 17 -3.54 -3.33 8.04
C ARG A 17 -2.71 -4.14 7.04
N ILE A 18 -2.11 -3.45 6.07
CA ILE A 18 -1.06 -3.99 5.21
C ILE A 18 0.23 -4.14 6.04
N PRO A 19 0.79 -5.35 6.21
CA PRO A 19 1.95 -5.56 7.08
C PRO A 19 3.21 -4.83 6.61
N ASN A 20 4.10 -4.56 7.57
CA ASN A 20 5.44 -4.08 7.26
C ASN A 20 6.19 -5.11 6.40
N GLY A 21 7.10 -4.63 5.56
CA GLY A 21 7.82 -5.46 4.59
C GLY A 21 7.04 -5.69 3.30
N THR A 22 5.76 -5.32 3.23
CA THR A 22 4.95 -5.43 2.01
C THR A 22 5.45 -4.42 0.96
N ARG A 23 5.67 -4.90 -0.26
CA ARG A 23 5.97 -4.05 -1.41
C ARG A 23 4.69 -3.44 -1.95
N VAL A 24 4.73 -2.14 -2.18
CA VAL A 24 3.59 -1.35 -2.63
C VAL A 24 4.00 -0.39 -3.75
N ARG A 25 3.03 -0.01 -4.58
CA ARG A 25 3.17 1.04 -5.61
C ARG A 25 2.15 2.13 -5.35
N HIS A 26 2.53 3.39 -5.54
CA HIS A 26 1.55 4.47 -5.49
C HIS A 26 0.55 4.35 -6.66
N ARG A 27 -0.70 4.73 -6.42
CA ARG A 27 -1.78 4.63 -7.42
C ARG A 27 -1.64 5.63 -8.56
N SER A 28 -1.19 6.85 -8.25
CA SER A 28 -1.06 7.95 -9.22
C SER A 28 0.38 8.35 -9.51
N GLU A 29 1.33 7.93 -8.68
CA GLU A 29 2.73 8.34 -8.79
C GLU A 29 3.59 7.15 -9.21
N ALA A 30 4.65 7.41 -9.96
CA ALA A 30 5.51 6.38 -10.55
C ALA A 30 6.56 5.84 -9.57
N TYR A 31 6.22 5.64 -8.29
CA TYR A 31 7.14 5.08 -7.31
C TYR A 31 6.64 3.79 -6.68
N GLU A 32 7.60 2.94 -6.31
CA GLU A 32 7.41 1.75 -5.51
C GLU A 32 8.22 1.87 -4.22
N GLY A 33 7.76 1.17 -3.19
CA GLY A 33 8.47 1.11 -1.93
C GLY A 33 8.05 -0.06 -1.06
N ILE A 34 8.57 -0.06 0.15
CA ILE A 34 8.28 -1.04 1.18
C ILE A 34 7.67 -0.32 2.38
N ILE A 35 6.56 -0.85 2.90
CA ILE A 35 5.98 -0.34 4.14
C ILE A 35 6.93 -0.68 5.29
N ASP A 36 7.41 0.32 6.03
CA ASP A 36 8.28 0.12 7.20
C ASP A 36 7.61 0.54 8.53
N GLY A 37 6.37 1.03 8.48
CA GLY A 37 5.59 1.34 9.67
C GLY A 37 4.31 2.11 9.40
N LEU A 38 3.62 2.41 10.50
CA LEU A 38 2.56 3.41 10.59
C LEU A 38 3.06 4.60 11.40
N THR A 39 2.48 5.77 11.19
CA THR A 39 2.81 6.97 11.95
C THR A 39 1.58 7.85 12.14
N GLU A 40 1.50 8.51 13.30
CA GLU A 40 0.51 9.53 13.61
C GLU A 40 0.94 10.92 13.14
N ILE A 41 2.23 11.09 12.81
CA ILE A 41 2.72 12.21 11.99
C ILE A 41 2.21 11.96 10.57
N VAL A 42 1.50 12.94 10.04
CA VAL A 42 0.64 12.78 8.87
C VAL A 42 0.77 13.99 7.98
N SER A 43 0.91 13.75 6.69
CA SER A 43 0.99 14.79 5.66
C SER A 43 -0.38 14.98 5.01
N GLY A 44 -0.83 16.22 4.91
CA GLY A 44 -2.16 16.55 4.37
C GLY A 44 -3.33 16.13 5.27
N THR A 45 -4.53 16.06 4.70
CA THR A 45 -5.78 15.78 5.41
C THR A 45 -6.13 14.29 5.48
N GLU A 46 -5.53 13.48 4.62
CA GLU A 46 -5.89 12.07 4.45
C GLU A 46 -5.28 11.17 5.51
N ARG A 47 -6.02 10.14 5.93
CA ARG A 47 -5.60 9.16 6.93
C ARG A 47 -5.93 7.76 6.45
N ASN A 48 -5.30 6.78 7.07
CA ASN A 48 -5.70 5.39 6.99
C ASN A 48 -7.12 5.20 7.56
N PRO A 49 -7.75 4.04 7.31
CA PRO A 49 -9.08 3.75 7.82
C PRO A 49 -9.22 3.77 9.36
N ASP A 50 -8.13 3.78 10.13
CA ASP A 50 -8.16 4.07 11.58
C ASP A 50 -8.45 5.54 11.93
N GLY A 51 -8.45 6.44 10.94
CA GLY A 51 -8.62 7.87 11.11
C GLY A 51 -7.47 8.58 11.82
N LYS A 52 -6.37 7.87 12.11
CA LYS A 52 -5.26 8.36 12.94
C LYS A 52 -3.92 8.35 12.21
N THR A 53 -3.62 7.31 11.46
CA THR A 53 -2.27 7.06 10.95
C THR A 53 -2.14 7.26 9.43
N GLN A 54 -0.91 7.33 8.95
CA GLN A 54 -0.53 7.06 7.57
C GLN A 54 0.54 5.96 7.54
N TYR A 55 0.66 5.27 6.40
CA TYR A 55 1.77 4.36 6.16
C TYR A 55 3.05 5.14 5.89
N ARG A 56 4.16 4.64 6.43
CA ARG A 56 5.50 5.08 6.06
C ARG A 56 6.07 4.14 5.02
N VAL A 57 6.28 4.67 3.83
CA VAL A 57 6.76 3.92 2.66
C VAL A 57 8.20 4.32 2.40
N LYS A 58 9.12 3.36 2.54
CA LYS A 58 10.51 3.53 2.17
C LYS A 58 10.65 3.27 0.67
N VAL A 59 10.97 4.31 -0.09
CA VAL A 59 11.19 4.23 -1.54
C VAL A 59 12.68 4.06 -1.87
N GLU A 60 12.99 3.81 -3.15
CA GLU A 60 14.38 3.81 -3.64
C GLU A 60 15.08 5.14 -3.30
N GLY A 61 16.37 5.08 -2.95
CA GLY A 61 17.12 6.25 -2.45
C GLY A 61 16.98 6.50 -0.94
N GLY A 62 16.20 5.70 -0.21
CA GLY A 62 16.12 5.74 1.25
C GLY A 62 15.16 6.80 1.82
N THR A 63 14.55 7.59 0.94
CA THR A 63 13.48 8.54 1.27
C THR A 63 12.27 7.81 1.85
N ARG A 64 11.59 8.47 2.80
CA ARG A 64 10.35 7.97 3.40
C ARG A 64 9.21 8.89 3.08
N LEU A 65 8.15 8.32 2.50
CA LEU A 65 6.93 9.03 2.16
C LEU A 65 5.82 8.62 3.12
N LEU A 66 4.93 9.56 3.41
CA LEU A 66 3.75 9.34 4.24
C LEU A 66 2.53 9.26 3.34
N VAL A 67 1.86 8.12 3.36
CA VAL A 67 0.82 7.80 2.36
C VAL A 67 -0.36 7.14 3.05
N SER A 68 -1.58 7.59 2.79
CA SER A 68 -2.79 6.90 3.23
C SER A 68 -3.02 5.62 2.43
N GLU A 69 -3.65 4.62 3.05
CA GLU A 69 -3.96 3.33 2.41
C GLU A 69 -4.56 3.47 1.01
N GLN A 70 -5.56 4.34 0.84
CA GLN A 70 -6.32 4.49 -0.41
C GLN A 70 -5.45 4.80 -1.65
N HIS A 71 -4.20 5.22 -1.47
CA HIS A 71 -3.25 5.51 -2.56
C HIS A 71 -2.22 4.42 -2.82
N LEU A 72 -2.26 3.30 -2.09
CA LEU A 72 -1.27 2.21 -2.21
C LEU A 72 -1.85 0.98 -2.92
N ASN A 73 -1.28 0.59 -4.05
CA ASN A 73 -1.49 -0.74 -4.61
C ASN A 73 -0.53 -1.74 -3.97
N VAL A 74 -1.02 -2.93 -3.65
CA VAL A 74 -0.24 -4.06 -3.12
C VAL A 74 0.38 -4.81 -4.28
N LEU A 75 1.69 -5.01 -4.26
CA LEU A 75 2.37 -5.75 -5.32
C LEU A 75 2.28 -7.26 -5.09
N ILE A 76 1.96 -7.99 -6.16
CA ILE A 76 1.87 -9.45 -6.17
C ILE A 76 2.90 -10.04 -7.15
N ASP A 77 3.30 -11.29 -6.89
CA ASP A 77 4.14 -12.07 -7.79
C ASP A 77 3.33 -12.83 -8.87
N THR A 78 4.03 -13.63 -9.68
CA THR A 78 3.44 -14.47 -10.72
C THR A 78 2.47 -15.53 -10.19
N ASN A 79 2.60 -15.92 -8.92
CA ASN A 79 1.68 -16.84 -8.24
C ASN A 79 0.50 -16.11 -7.59
N GLN A 80 0.29 -14.83 -7.90
CA GLN A 80 -0.76 -13.97 -7.34
C GLN A 80 -0.61 -13.73 -5.82
N LEU A 81 0.58 -13.94 -5.26
CA LEU A 81 0.85 -13.78 -3.84
C LEU A 81 1.47 -12.42 -3.54
N VAL A 82 1.01 -11.78 -2.47
CA VAL A 82 1.54 -10.50 -1.97
C VAL A 82 3.05 -10.59 -1.74
N LEU A 83 3.80 -9.64 -2.30
CA LEU A 83 5.24 -9.52 -2.11
C LEU A 83 5.52 -8.89 -0.74
N VAL A 84 6.01 -9.71 0.19
CA VAL A 84 6.46 -9.27 1.53
C VAL A 84 7.82 -9.87 1.81
N GLY A 85 8.75 -9.04 2.28
CA GLY A 85 10.16 -9.41 2.41
C GLY A 85 10.41 -10.49 3.47
N ARG A 86 11.19 -11.51 3.10
CA ARG A 86 11.71 -12.57 4.00
C ARG A 86 10.65 -13.45 4.68
N GLU A 87 9.42 -13.48 4.15
CA GLU A 87 8.34 -14.30 4.71
C GLU A 87 8.12 -15.60 3.93
N SER A 88 7.62 -16.63 4.65
CA SER A 88 7.30 -17.92 4.06
C SER A 88 6.12 -17.85 3.09
N GLU A 89 6.06 -18.76 2.12
CA GLU A 89 4.95 -18.83 1.18
C GLU A 89 3.59 -19.06 1.88
N LEU A 90 3.55 -19.90 2.92
CA LEU A 90 2.35 -20.14 3.71
C LEU A 90 1.83 -18.84 4.35
N TYR A 91 2.73 -18.03 4.91
CA TYR A 91 2.38 -16.71 5.44
C TYR A 91 1.86 -15.80 4.33
N ARG A 92 2.54 -15.74 3.18
CA ARG A 92 2.14 -14.93 2.03
C ARG A 92 0.75 -15.31 1.51
N ARG A 93 0.42 -16.61 1.45
CA ARG A 93 -0.92 -17.11 1.10
C ARG A 93 -1.97 -16.62 2.09
N SER A 94 -1.75 -16.85 3.39
CA SER A 94 -2.67 -16.38 4.45
C SER A 94 -2.86 -14.86 4.43
N LEU A 95 -1.78 -14.10 4.23
CA LEU A 95 -1.83 -12.65 4.11
C LEU A 95 -2.63 -12.21 2.88
N THR A 96 -2.40 -12.84 1.73
CA THR A 96 -3.10 -12.52 0.48
C THR A 96 -4.60 -12.74 0.64
N THR A 97 -5.03 -13.86 1.23
CA THR A 97 -6.44 -14.13 1.53
C THR A 97 -7.05 -13.06 2.44
N ARG A 98 -6.36 -12.68 3.52
CA ARG A 98 -6.85 -11.64 4.45
C ARG A 98 -6.99 -10.27 3.78
N LEU A 99 -6.01 -9.88 2.97
CA LEU A 99 -6.06 -8.58 2.28
C LEU A 99 -7.16 -8.57 1.20
N ARG A 100 -7.34 -9.65 0.44
CA ARG A 100 -8.39 -9.75 -0.59
C ARG A 100 -9.81 -9.77 0.00
N ALA A 101 -9.97 -10.12 1.28
CA ALA A 101 -11.26 -10.05 1.95
C ALA A 101 -11.73 -8.61 2.22
N VAL A 102 -10.82 -7.62 2.21
CA VAL A 102 -11.16 -6.22 2.54
C VAL A 102 -10.76 -5.20 1.47
N LEU A 103 -9.72 -5.48 0.68
CA LEU A 103 -9.28 -4.63 -0.40
C LEU A 103 -9.90 -5.10 -1.72
N PRO A 104 -10.41 -4.18 -2.56
CA PRO A 104 -10.91 -4.54 -3.87
C PRO A 104 -9.80 -5.07 -4.79
N GLU A 105 -10.17 -5.89 -5.78
CA GLU A 105 -9.23 -6.64 -6.63
C GLU A 105 -8.28 -5.73 -7.43
N ASP A 106 -8.73 -4.52 -7.82
CA ASP A 106 -7.95 -3.50 -8.52
C ASP A 106 -6.77 -2.93 -7.70
N ARG A 107 -6.68 -3.30 -6.41
CA ARG A 107 -5.58 -2.94 -5.52
C ARG A 107 -4.38 -3.86 -5.65
N PHE A 108 -4.52 -5.01 -6.28
CA PHE A 108 -3.47 -6.01 -6.41
C PHE A 108 -2.84 -5.91 -7.81
N VAL A 109 -1.59 -5.44 -7.86
CA VAL A 109 -0.91 -5.15 -9.13
C VAL A 109 0.32 -6.04 -9.27
N ALA A 110 0.46 -6.69 -10.43
CA ALA A 110 1.65 -7.48 -10.73
C ALA A 110 2.90 -6.59 -10.63
N ALA A 111 3.92 -7.08 -9.94
CA ALA A 111 5.23 -6.43 -9.97
C ALA A 111 5.70 -6.38 -11.42
N ILE A 112 6.03 -5.18 -11.90
CA ILE A 112 6.64 -5.04 -13.22
C ILE A 112 8.11 -5.38 -13.00
N ASP A 113 8.60 -6.42 -13.65
CA ASP A 113 10.04 -6.65 -13.73
C ASP A 113 10.68 -5.41 -14.37
N LYS A 114 11.45 -4.65 -13.58
CA LYS A 114 12.21 -3.50 -14.10
C LYS A 114 13.16 -3.90 -15.24
N ALA A 115 13.43 -5.20 -15.45
CA ALA A 115 14.16 -5.74 -16.59
C ALA A 115 13.42 -5.56 -17.93
N SER A 116 12.10 -5.44 -17.94
CA SER A 116 11.32 -5.28 -19.18
C SER A 116 11.25 -3.81 -19.66
N ALA A 117 11.49 -2.84 -18.77
CA ALA A 117 11.47 -1.42 -19.12
C ALA A 117 12.72 -0.95 -19.90
N SER A 118 13.83 -1.69 -19.84
CA SER A 118 15.05 -1.35 -20.59
C SER A 118 15.06 -1.86 -22.04
N ARG A 119 14.16 -2.78 -22.41
CA ARG A 119 14.13 -3.39 -23.75
C ARG A 119 13.35 -2.60 -24.81
N GLN A 120 12.67 -1.52 -24.41
CA GLN A 120 11.79 -0.75 -25.30
C GLN A 120 12.42 0.56 -25.85
N LYS A 121 13.71 0.82 -25.58
CA LYS A 121 14.45 1.99 -26.10
C LYS A 121 15.52 1.65 -27.15
N SER A 122 15.30 0.60 -27.94
CA SER A 122 16.19 0.26 -29.06
C SER A 122 15.37 -0.20 -30.26
N ARG A 123 14.70 0.73 -30.94
CA ARG A 123 14.33 0.62 -32.34
C ARG A 123 14.46 1.99 -32.99
#